data_AF-A0A534G7U2-F1
#
_entry.id   AF-A0A534G7U2-F1
#
_cell.length_a   1.000
_cell.length_b   1.000
_cell.length_c   1.000
_cell.angle_alpha   90.00
_cell.angle_beta   90.00
_cell.angle_gamma   90.00
#
_symmetry.space_group_name_H-M   'P 1'
#
loop_
_entity.id
_entity.type
_entity.pdbx_description
1 polymer ?
#
loop_
_entity_poly.entity_id
_entity_poly.type
_entity_poly.pdbx_seq_one_letter_code
_entity_poly.pdbx_strand_id
1 'polypeptide(L)'
;MNSNVKTESRIPVAFSIAMLLACAVIVSSAFADDQVRSETVKFADLNVNTPAGAEALYTRIHWAAKRVCSQTEPVLRVAASACATKAEAQAIEKLSLPQLTAYYQMKTGKHIEPFSASR
;
A
#
# COMPACT_ATOMS: atom_id res chain seq x y z
N MET A 1 -46.19 28.95 25.80
CA MET A 1 -46.05 28.54 27.21
C MET A 1 -45.97 27.04 27.29
N ASN A 2 -44.76 26.61 27.60
CA ASN A 2 -44.28 25.33 28.11
C ASN A 2 -45.15 24.71 29.22
N SER A 3 -45.30 23.39 29.18
CA SER A 3 -45.33 22.54 30.38
C SER A 3 -44.81 21.15 30.02
N ASN A 4 -43.60 20.88 30.50
CA ASN A 4 -42.82 19.67 30.28
C ASN A 4 -43.15 18.61 31.35
N VAL A 5 -43.37 17.38 30.88
CA VAL A 5 -42.81 16.09 31.33
C VAL A 5 -42.71 15.83 32.85
N LYS A 6 -43.35 14.76 33.30
CA LYS A 6 -43.00 14.05 34.54
C LYS A 6 -42.91 12.53 34.30
N THR A 7 -41.69 12.14 33.91
CA THR A 7 -40.96 10.89 34.18
C THR A 7 -41.76 9.61 34.45
N GLU A 8 -41.77 8.71 33.46
CA GLU A 8 -42.39 7.39 33.50
C GLU A 8 -41.52 6.34 34.23
N SER A 9 -42.09 5.85 35.32
CA SER A 9 -42.28 4.45 35.72
C SER A 9 -41.30 3.37 35.22
N ARG A 10 -40.75 2.66 36.22
CA ARG A 10 -40.01 1.38 36.17
C ARG A 10 -40.56 0.38 35.13
N ILE A 11 -39.67 -0.15 34.29
CA ILE A 11 -39.97 -1.22 33.32
C ILE A 11 -39.33 -2.53 33.81
N PRO A 12 -40.12 -3.63 33.90
CA PRO A 12 -39.76 -4.87 34.58
C PRO A 12 -38.82 -5.76 33.75
N VAL A 13 -37.99 -6.51 34.47
CA VAL A 13 -37.10 -7.55 33.95
C VAL A 13 -37.93 -8.71 33.42
N ALA A 14 -37.94 -8.89 32.10
CA ALA A 14 -38.35 -10.14 31.46
C ALA A 14 -37.53 -10.35 30.17
N PHE A 15 -36.62 -11.32 30.24
CA PHE A 15 -36.23 -12.23 29.16
C PHE A 15 -36.15 -11.65 27.74
N SER A 16 -34.94 -11.25 27.32
CA SER A 16 -34.42 -11.51 25.98
C SER A 16 -32.91 -11.27 25.97
N ILE A 17 -32.17 -12.37 25.85
CA ILE A 17 -30.72 -12.42 25.75
C ILE A 17 -30.34 -11.85 24.38
N ALA A 18 -30.06 -10.56 24.31
CA ALA A 18 -29.42 -9.92 23.16
C ALA A 18 -28.33 -8.97 23.69
N MET A 19 -27.35 -9.56 24.38
CA MET A 19 -26.14 -8.85 24.78
C MET A 19 -25.27 -8.68 23.53
N LEU A 20 -25.55 -7.64 22.75
CA LEU A 20 -24.63 -7.15 21.73
C LEU A 20 -23.41 -6.56 22.46
N LEU A 21 -22.48 -7.44 22.85
CA LEU A 21 -21.11 -7.08 23.17
C LEU A 21 -20.45 -6.59 21.88
N ALA A 22 -20.65 -5.31 21.57
CA ALA A 22 -19.84 -4.60 20.61
C ALA A 22 -18.43 -4.45 21.21
N CYS A 23 -17.58 -5.45 20.99
CA CYS A 23 -16.13 -5.30 21.15
C CYS A 23 -15.67 -4.24 20.15
N ALA A 24 -15.63 -2.98 20.58
CA ALA A 24 -14.90 -1.94 19.88
C ALA A 24 -13.41 -2.31 19.95
N VAL A 25 -12.93 -3.02 18.93
CA VAL A 25 -11.51 -3.24 18.73
C VAL A 25 -10.91 -1.87 18.42
N ILE A 26 -10.37 -1.22 19.45
CA ILE A 26 -9.49 -0.07 19.27
C ILE A 26 -8.22 -0.64 18.64
N VAL A 27 -8.14 -0.60 17.31
CA VAL A 27 -6.89 -0.85 16.62
C VAL A 27 -5.98 0.33 16.97
N SER A 28 -5.16 0.18 18.01
CA SER A 28 -4.06 1.08 18.26
C SER A 28 -3.05 0.89 17.12
N SER A 29 -3.17 1.73 16.08
CA SER A 29 -2.09 1.89 15.12
C SER A 29 -0.95 2.59 15.84
N ALA A 30 -0.04 1.80 16.41
CA ALA A 30 1.25 2.29 16.83
C ALA A 30 1.95 2.80 15.57
N PHE A 31 1.90 4.12 15.36
CA PHE A 31 2.64 4.79 14.32
C PHE A 31 4.12 4.71 14.71
N ALA A 32 4.77 3.61 14.32
CA ALA A 32 6.22 3.58 14.27
C ALA A 32 6.64 4.73 13.35
N ASP A 33 7.61 5.53 13.78
CA ASP A 33 8.21 6.64 13.03
C ASP A 33 8.52 6.18 11.60
N ASP A 34 7.59 6.47 10.69
CA ASP A 34 7.60 5.97 9.33
C ASP A 34 8.51 6.89 8.53
N GLN A 35 9.80 6.90 8.88
CA GLN A 35 10.82 7.51 8.03
C GLN A 35 10.70 6.83 6.68
N VAL A 36 10.19 7.58 5.70
CA VAL A 36 10.00 7.12 4.33
C VAL A 36 11.34 6.59 3.82
N ARG A 37 11.50 5.27 3.87
CA ARG A 37 12.73 4.62 3.46
C ARG A 37 12.83 4.83 1.95
N SER A 38 13.93 5.44 1.52
CA SER A 38 14.19 5.72 0.11
C SER A 38 15.60 5.31 -0.23
N GLU A 39 15.78 4.79 -1.43
CA GLU A 39 17.08 4.34 -1.93
C GLU A 39 17.30 4.91 -3.33
N THR A 40 18.45 5.53 -3.56
CA THR A 40 18.83 6.04 -4.87
C THR A 40 19.47 4.95 -5.71
N VAL A 41 18.80 4.55 -6.80
CA VAL A 41 19.33 3.58 -7.76
C VAL A 41 20.18 4.30 -8.80
N LYS A 42 21.49 4.00 -8.83
CA LYS A 42 22.40 4.49 -9.88
C LYS A 42 22.38 3.54 -11.08
N PHE A 43 22.26 4.10 -12.28
CA PHE A 43 22.18 3.34 -13.53
C PHE A 43 22.91 4.00 -14.69
N ALA A 44 23.79 4.98 -14.42
CA ALA A 44 24.57 5.67 -15.44
C ALA A 44 25.56 4.77 -16.19
N ASP A 45 25.88 3.60 -15.62
CA ASP A 45 26.71 2.56 -16.22
C ASP A 45 25.94 1.65 -17.20
N LEU A 46 24.61 1.72 -17.23
CA LEU A 46 23.76 0.88 -18.06
C LEU A 46 23.28 1.64 -19.31
N ASN A 47 23.31 0.97 -20.46
CA ASN A 47 22.66 1.49 -21.66
C ASN A 47 21.16 1.14 -21.65
N VAL A 48 20.36 1.99 -21.03
CA VAL A 48 18.90 1.83 -20.87
C VAL A 48 18.12 1.84 -22.19
N ASN A 49 18.76 2.17 -23.32
CA ASN A 49 18.15 2.10 -24.65
C ASN A 49 18.23 0.71 -25.27
N THR A 50 18.95 -0.22 -24.65
CA THR A 50 19.04 -1.63 -25.08
C THR A 50 18.15 -2.52 -24.22
N PRO A 51 17.61 -3.62 -24.77
CA PRO A 51 16.83 -4.58 -23.97
C PRO A 51 17.58 -5.08 -22.74
N ALA A 52 18.87 -5.42 -22.90
CA ALA A 52 19.72 -5.88 -21.82
C ALA A 52 19.93 -4.83 -20.72
N GLY A 53 20.12 -3.55 -21.09
CA GLY A 53 20.25 -2.47 -20.12
C GLY A 53 18.94 -2.12 -19.42
N ALA A 54 17.81 -2.23 -20.11
CA ALA A 54 16.48 -2.06 -19.51
C ALA A 54 16.17 -3.18 -18.49
N GLU A 55 16.50 -4.43 -18.81
CA GLU A 55 16.40 -5.57 -17.90
C GLU A 55 17.31 -5.41 -16.66
N ALA A 56 18.56 -4.99 -16.88
CA ALA A 56 19.49 -4.75 -15.78
C ALA A 56 18.99 -3.63 -14.85
N LEU A 57 18.46 -2.55 -15.42
CA LEU A 57 17.86 -1.46 -14.65
C LEU A 57 16.62 -1.93 -13.88
N TYR A 58 15.71 -2.66 -14.53
CA TYR A 58 14.55 -3.24 -13.87
C TYR A 58 14.96 -4.10 -12.66
N THR A 59 15.96 -4.96 -12.85
CA THR A 59 16.47 -5.82 -11.78
C THR A 59 17.00 -5.00 -10.61
N ARG A 60 17.75 -3.91 -10.87
CA ARG A 60 18.22 -3.02 -9.80
C ARG A 60 17.08 -2.34 -9.04
N ILE A 61 16.06 -1.87 -9.76
CA ILE A 61 14.87 -1.26 -9.17
C ILE A 61 14.13 -2.29 -8.31
N HIS A 62 13.95 -3.52 -8.81
CA HIS A 62 13.29 -4.60 -8.08
C HIS A 62 13.98 -4.90 -6.73
N TRP A 63 15.31 -5.00 -6.74
CA TRP A 63 16.06 -5.22 -5.51
C TRP A 63 16.04 -4.02 -4.56
N ALA A 64 16.11 -2.80 -5.08
CA ALA A 64 15.98 -1.59 -4.27
C ALA A 64 14.60 -1.49 -3.61
N ALA A 65 13.53 -1.74 -4.38
CA ALA A 65 12.16 -1.78 -3.87
C ALA A 65 12.00 -2.81 -2.75
N LYS A 66 12.58 -4.02 -2.92
CA LYS A 66 12.60 -5.04 -1.87
C LYS A 66 13.37 -4.63 -0.62
N ARG A 67 14.51 -3.94 -0.75
CA ARG A 67 15.28 -3.44 0.40
C ARG A 67 14.53 -2.35 1.16
N VAL A 68 13.97 -1.40 0.43
CA VAL A 68 13.14 -0.32 0.97
C VAL A 68 11.92 -0.88 1.70
N CYS A 69 11.22 -1.83 1.10
CA CYS A 69 10.01 -2.45 1.66
C CYS A 69 10.29 -3.69 2.52
N SER A 70 11.55 -3.93 2.92
CA SER A 70 11.90 -5.12 3.71
C SER A 70 11.21 -5.09 5.08
N GLN A 71 10.54 -6.19 5.42
CA GLN A 71 9.86 -6.36 6.71
C GLN A 71 10.33 -7.66 7.35
N THR A 72 10.70 -7.59 8.63
CA THR A 72 11.15 -8.76 9.41
C THR A 72 9.98 -9.63 9.83
N GLU A 73 8.81 -9.03 10.07
CA GLU A 73 7.63 -9.71 10.55
C GLU A 73 6.94 -10.55 9.46
N PRO A 74 6.71 -11.85 9.67
CA PRO A 74 6.13 -12.73 8.66
C PRO A 74 4.70 -12.32 8.28
N VAL A 75 3.95 -11.77 9.23
CA VAL A 75 2.57 -11.28 9.02
C VAL A 75 2.51 -10.07 8.08
N LEU A 76 3.61 -9.31 7.96
CA LEU A 76 3.71 -8.15 7.07
C LEU A 76 4.27 -8.50 5.69
N ARG A 77 4.57 -9.77 5.39
CA ARG A 77 5.16 -10.17 4.09
C ARG A 77 4.29 -9.79 2.90
N VAL A 78 2.97 -9.88 3.03
CA VAL A 78 2.03 -9.47 1.98
C VAL A 78 2.02 -7.94 1.81
N ALA A 79 2.10 -7.20 2.90
CA ALA A 79 2.22 -5.74 2.84
C ALA A 79 3.58 -5.31 2.23
N ALA A 80 4.66 -6.02 2.56
CA ALA A 80 5.99 -5.80 2.00
C ALA A 80 6.03 -6.05 0.48
N SER A 81 5.38 -7.12 -0.01
CA SER A 81 5.31 -7.40 -1.45
C SER A 81 4.45 -6.37 -2.21
N ALA A 82 3.34 -5.92 -1.61
CA ALA A 82 2.52 -4.85 -2.16
C ALA A 82 3.30 -3.52 -2.21
N CYS A 83 4.05 -3.20 -1.15
CA CYS A 83 4.95 -2.05 -1.11
C CYS A 83 6.00 -2.11 -2.22
N ALA A 84 6.68 -3.26 -2.38
CA ALA A 84 7.72 -3.41 -3.41
C ALA A 84 7.15 -3.22 -4.82
N THR A 85 6.00 -3.84 -5.11
CA THR A 85 5.31 -3.67 -6.41
C THR A 85 4.93 -2.21 -6.68
N LYS A 86 4.45 -1.50 -5.65
CA LYS A 86 4.10 -0.07 -5.77
C LYS A 86 5.34 0.79 -6.01
N ALA A 87 6.42 0.54 -5.27
CA ALA A 87 7.68 1.25 -5.43
C ALA A 87 8.30 1.02 -6.81
N GLU A 88 8.23 -0.20 -7.35
CA GLU A 88 8.65 -0.52 -8.72
C GLU A 88 7.86 0.30 -9.75
N ALA A 89 6.52 0.27 -9.68
CA ALA A 89 5.67 0.99 -10.61
C ALA A 89 5.96 2.50 -10.59
N GLN A 90 6.09 3.09 -9.41
CA GLN A 90 6.41 4.52 -9.25
C GLN A 90 7.81 4.87 -9.79
N ALA A 91 8.80 4.01 -9.59
CA ALA A 91 10.15 4.25 -10.11
C ALA A 91 10.17 4.21 -11.65
N ILE A 92 9.46 3.26 -12.24
CA ILE A 92 9.39 3.11 -13.70
C ILE A 92 8.64 4.29 -14.33
N GLU A 93 7.52 4.69 -13.73
CA GLU A 93 6.74 5.85 -14.17
C GLU A 93 7.57 7.14 -14.13
N LYS A 94 8.34 7.38 -13.05
CA LYS A 94 9.23 8.54 -12.93
C LYS A 94 10.34 8.58 -13.97
N LEU A 95 10.86 7.42 -14.37
CA LEU A 95 11.94 7.33 -15.36
C LEU A 95 11.40 7.53 -16.79
N SER A 96 10.15 7.19 -17.05
CA SER A 96 9.48 7.36 -18.35
C SER A 96 10.25 6.75 -19.54
N LEU A 97 11.01 5.68 -19.30
CA LEU A 97 11.83 5.01 -20.31
C LEU A 97 11.00 3.95 -21.05
N PRO A 98 10.81 4.05 -22.38
CA PRO A 98 9.90 3.16 -23.12
C PRO A 98 10.32 1.69 -23.06
N GLN A 99 11.62 1.41 -23.15
CA GLN A 99 12.15 0.04 -23.06
C GLN A 99 11.95 -0.58 -21.68
N LEU A 100 12.13 0.21 -20.61
CA LEU A 100 11.93 -0.24 -19.24
C LEU A 100 10.43 -0.51 -18.96
N THR A 101 9.57 0.40 -19.42
CA THR A 101 8.11 0.24 -19.33
C THR A 101 7.65 -1.02 -20.08
N ALA A 102 8.09 -1.21 -21.33
CA ALA A 102 7.75 -2.41 -22.10
C ALA A 102 8.21 -3.70 -21.40
N TYR A 103 9.44 -3.72 -20.86
CA TYR A 103 9.96 -4.86 -20.10
C TYR A 103 9.12 -5.15 -18.85
N TYR A 104 8.75 -4.10 -18.09
CA TYR A 104 7.92 -4.26 -16.89
C TYR A 104 6.52 -4.77 -17.21
N GLN A 105 5.89 -4.27 -18.27
CA GLN A 105 4.57 -4.72 -18.70
C GLN A 105 4.59 -6.21 -19.10
N MET A 106 5.61 -6.62 -19.85
CA MET A 106 5.83 -8.03 -20.20
C MET A 106 5.99 -8.91 -18.95
N LYS A 107 6.68 -8.42 -17.91
CA LYS A 107 6.95 -9.21 -16.70
C LYS A 107 5.78 -9.28 -15.73
N THR A 108 5.01 -8.20 -15.60
CA THR A 108 3.89 -8.12 -14.65
C THR A 108 2.56 -8.51 -15.29
N GLY A 109 2.50 -8.70 -16.62
CA GLY A 109 1.25 -8.90 -17.35
C GLY A 109 0.31 -7.70 -17.28
N LYS A 110 0.74 -6.58 -16.69
CA LYS A 110 -0.01 -5.32 -16.62
C LYS A 110 0.35 -4.51 -17.85
N HIS A 111 -0.62 -4.28 -18.73
CA HIS A 111 -0.60 -3.09 -19.57
C HIS A 111 -0.65 -1.90 -18.59
N ILE A 112 0.41 -1.08 -18.50
CA ILE A 112 0.31 0.17 -17.74
C ILE A 112 -0.60 1.04 -18.61
N GLU A 113 -1.91 0.96 -18.38
CA GLU A 113 -2.77 2.05 -18.77
C GLU A 113 -2.24 3.28 -18.03
N PRO A 114 -1.89 4.36 -18.75
CA PRO A 114 -1.46 5.59 -18.10
C PRO A 114 -2.54 5.93 -17.09
N PHE A 115 -2.16 6.13 -15.83
CA PHE A 115 -3.07 6.55 -14.78
C PHE A 115 -3.87 7.74 -15.32
N SER A 116 -5.12 7.49 -15.69
CA SER A 116 -6.07 8.53 -16.00
C SER A 116 -6.31 9.23 -14.68
N ALA A 117 -5.59 10.34 -14.49
CA ALA A 117 -5.90 11.33 -13.49
C ALA A 117 -7.32 11.83 -13.79
N SER A 118 -8.31 11.32 -13.07
CA SER A 118 -9.64 11.90 -13.07
C SER A 118 -10.21 11.90 -11.66
N ARG A 119 -9.89 13.02 -11.00
CA ARG A 119 -10.69 13.88 -10.13
C ARG A 119 -11.59 13.24 -9.06
#